data_AF-A0A427B2F5-F1
#
_entry.id   AF-A0A427B2F5-F1
#
_cell.length_a   1.000
_cell.length_b   1.000
_cell.length_c   1.000
_cell.angle_alpha   90.00
_cell.angle_beta   90.00
_cell.angle_gamma   90.00
#
_symmetry.space_group_name_H-M   'P 1'
#
loop_
_entity.id
_entity.type
_entity.pdbx_description
1 polymer ?
#
loop_
_entity_poly.entity_id
_entity_poly.type
_entity_poly.pdbx_seq_one_letter_code
_entity_poly.pdbx_strand_id
1 'polypeptide(L)'
;MDMEKDNQIMATDDCDDNCLQEDGSLSGEGMNGGNGFEALIRVELDIAYSSEKLLNLEILLMIVADRANDFEAVSMEYKDISDESVMKAFESDILSGILDMEVKELQSFMCLLQTEIIEAHQQVSQSEHFEESAAKTEEKLHDAEKSVKKLQDSVADILDQSSMFKSTLALCHCGTSELSIYLRYSEEDLKLKLHYAEREVYCMEELMEICLERAFEAENAAEILLGTSEELAGRVQVLQLNLNSSQHQEHEMRSKLQESLMKIHAEEAAKERATHAELDLILSKDRGASASKAEDESVPSSSEILSLKDKVRTLEEKLRESDAQLQLAKASVGTSQQQQSVLQSALSQVENVIEGLKANVLRTESRAEIAEAKYAELSKTNVELNEELFFLRSESEKTNLLERRCQELDTQLEHAKASVEALEEQQNGLYAAISDMQNMIENLKTKVSKAESRAESAESKVTLLTETNLELNEEMGFLRGRLEYLERSLQQAEGAKTAIAKDIGIRTKTISDLVKKLALERERLQSQVEKPVAAVPGSEKSAETTVSAEESSGGHSKIETVRTIEAAHLDPKYLFMAVLIVSIAVLAFYQYQQEHNHV
;
A
#
# COMPACT_ATOMS: atom_id res chain seq x y z
N MET A 1 -35.14 14.62 59.84
CA MET A 1 -36.44 14.02 60.20
C MET A 1 -36.43 12.64 59.62
N ASP A 2 -36.41 11.65 60.51
CA ASP A 2 -35.46 10.57 60.35
C ASP A 2 -36.18 9.23 60.46
N MET A 3 -35.71 8.25 59.68
CA MET A 3 -35.45 6.86 60.11
C MET A 3 -34.76 6.17 58.93
N GLU A 4 -33.46 5.88 58.97
CA GLU A 4 -32.77 5.00 59.93
C GLU A 4 -33.21 3.54 59.73
N LYS A 5 -32.35 2.78 59.03
CA LYS A 5 -32.30 1.33 59.14
C LYS A 5 -30.86 0.88 58.99
N ASP A 6 -30.25 0.75 60.16
CA ASP A 6 -28.82 0.59 60.35
C ASP A 6 -28.38 -0.89 60.24
N ASN A 7 -27.09 -1.08 60.00
CA ASN A 7 -26.31 -2.32 60.23
C ASN A 7 -26.58 -3.54 59.29
N GLN A 8 -25.58 -4.41 59.01
CA GLN A 8 -24.31 -4.60 59.74
C GLN A 8 -23.12 -5.13 58.89
N ILE A 9 -21.95 -4.47 58.98
CA ILE A 9 -20.56 -5.02 59.06
C ILE A 9 -20.04 -5.91 57.87
N MET A 10 -18.80 -5.77 57.35
CA MET A 10 -17.69 -4.79 57.51
C MET A 10 -16.61 -5.01 56.41
N ALA A 11 -15.92 -3.92 56.02
CA ALA A 11 -14.51 -3.85 55.57
C ALA A 11 -14.10 -4.67 54.30
N THR A 12 -13.00 -4.39 53.60
CA THR A 12 -11.87 -3.44 53.76
C THR A 12 -11.58 -2.67 52.46
N ASP A 13 -11.03 -1.47 52.62
CA ASP A 13 -9.97 -0.80 51.83
C ASP A 13 -9.95 -0.87 50.29
N ASP A 14 -10.15 0.30 49.69
CA ASP A 14 -9.37 0.93 48.61
C ASP A 14 -8.26 0.09 47.92
N CYS A 15 -8.36 -0.05 46.60
CA CYS A 15 -7.47 0.66 45.65
C CYS A 15 -7.85 0.34 44.19
N ASP A 16 -8.19 1.37 43.40
CA ASP A 16 -8.12 1.30 41.95
C ASP A 16 -6.65 1.48 41.53
N ASP A 17 -6.00 0.41 41.07
CA ASP A 17 -4.67 0.49 40.43
C ASP A 17 -4.64 -0.43 39.21
N ASN A 18 -5.12 0.08 38.08
CA ASN A 18 -5.26 -0.65 36.83
C ASN A 18 -3.93 -0.63 36.04
N CYS A 19 -2.84 -1.02 36.71
CA CYS A 19 -1.51 -1.08 36.13
C CYS A 19 -1.40 -2.30 35.19
N LEU A 20 -1.29 -2.06 33.88
CA LEU A 20 -0.95 -3.08 32.90
C LEU A 20 0.51 -3.52 33.11
N GLN A 21 0.70 -4.57 33.91
CA GLN A 21 2.02 -5.15 34.12
C GLN A 21 2.22 -6.36 33.19
N GLU A 22 3.15 -6.23 32.24
CA GLU A 22 3.66 -7.34 31.45
C GLU A 22 4.39 -8.35 32.34
N ASP A 23 3.68 -9.35 32.84
CA ASP A 23 4.29 -10.42 33.63
C ASP A 23 4.54 -11.66 32.74
N GLY A 24 5.75 -11.70 32.16
CA GLY A 24 6.28 -12.83 31.38
C GLY A 24 6.52 -14.08 32.25
N SER A 25 5.45 -14.66 32.78
CA SER A 25 5.51 -15.79 33.72
C SER A 25 5.41 -17.14 32.99
N LEU A 26 6.57 -17.72 32.69
CA LEU A 26 6.71 -19.13 32.29
C LEU A 26 6.45 -20.09 33.47
N SER A 27 5.25 -20.02 34.04
CA SER A 27 4.79 -20.91 35.12
C SER A 27 4.34 -22.26 34.55
N GLY A 28 5.32 -23.11 34.22
CA GLY A 28 5.06 -24.45 33.66
C GLY A 28 4.43 -25.42 34.66
N GLU A 29 3.10 -25.50 34.70
CA GLU A 29 2.37 -26.49 35.50
C GLU A 29 1.27 -27.21 34.69
N GLY A 30 1.66 -28.23 33.93
CA GLY A 30 0.85 -29.44 33.76
C GLY A 30 -0.34 -29.45 32.79
N MET A 31 -0.20 -28.96 31.55
CA MET A 31 -1.20 -29.20 30.48
C MET A 31 -0.64 -30.05 29.31
N ASN A 32 -0.38 -31.33 29.58
CA ASN A 32 -0.04 -32.32 28.54
C ASN A 32 -1.29 -32.73 27.72
N GLY A 33 -1.82 -31.78 26.94
CA GLY A 33 -3.03 -31.95 26.14
C GLY A 33 -3.22 -30.92 25.01
N GLY A 34 -2.17 -30.16 24.66
CA GLY A 34 -2.25 -29.07 23.67
C GLY A 34 -1.90 -29.43 22.21
N ASN A 35 -1.29 -30.60 21.97
CA ASN A 35 -0.58 -30.91 20.72
C ASN A 35 -1.47 -30.81 19.46
N GLY A 36 -2.60 -31.53 19.44
CA GLY A 36 -3.50 -31.57 18.28
C GLY A 36 -4.24 -30.26 17.99
N PHE A 37 -4.41 -29.38 18.99
CA PHE A 37 -5.04 -28.06 18.80
C PHE A 37 -4.05 -27.04 18.23
N GLU A 38 -2.78 -27.08 18.67
CA GLU A 38 -1.71 -26.29 18.05
C GLU A 38 -1.45 -26.73 16.60
N ALA A 39 -1.42 -28.04 16.35
CA ALA A 39 -1.29 -28.59 15.00
C ALA A 39 -2.46 -28.17 14.09
N LEU A 40 -3.70 -28.17 14.60
CA LEU A 40 -4.86 -27.69 13.85
C LEU A 40 -4.77 -26.18 13.52
N ILE A 41 -4.31 -25.33 14.44
CA ILE A 41 -4.12 -23.89 14.15
C ILE A 41 -3.07 -23.68 13.07
N ARG A 42 -1.98 -24.46 13.10
CA ARG A 42 -0.93 -24.43 12.07
C ARG A 42 -1.48 -24.84 10.71
N VAL A 43 -2.18 -25.97 10.64
CA VAL A 43 -2.90 -26.44 9.45
C VAL A 43 -3.88 -25.38 8.91
N GLU A 44 -4.66 -24.72 9.76
CA GLU A 44 -5.59 -23.67 9.33
C GLU A 44 -4.87 -22.43 8.75
N LEU A 45 -3.71 -22.06 9.30
CA LEU A 45 -2.86 -21.00 8.77
C LEU A 45 -2.21 -21.39 7.43
N ASP A 46 -1.69 -22.61 7.32
CA ASP A 46 -1.03 -23.11 6.11
C ASP A 46 -2.02 -23.31 4.95
N ILE A 47 -3.28 -23.68 5.24
CA ILE A 47 -4.39 -23.69 4.27
C ILE A 47 -4.71 -22.26 3.80
N ALA A 48 -4.71 -21.28 4.70
CA ALA A 48 -4.96 -19.88 4.33
C ALA A 48 -3.84 -19.34 3.43
N TYR A 49 -2.57 -19.50 3.82
CA TYR A 49 -1.39 -19.17 3.01
C TYR A 49 -1.43 -19.84 1.64
N SER A 50 -1.77 -21.14 1.60
CA SER A 50 -1.86 -21.89 0.35
C SER A 50 -3.01 -21.45 -0.56
N SER A 51 -4.11 -20.96 0.03
CA SER A 51 -5.24 -20.40 -0.72
C SER A 51 -4.87 -19.06 -1.36
N GLU A 52 -4.08 -18.24 -0.66
CA GLU A 52 -3.54 -16.98 -1.18
C GLU A 52 -2.47 -17.22 -2.26
N LYS A 53 -1.51 -18.14 -2.02
CA LYS A 53 -0.52 -18.53 -3.02
C LYS A 53 -1.18 -19.14 -4.26
N LEU A 54 -2.26 -19.92 -4.12
CA LEU A 54 -3.05 -20.42 -5.24
C LEU A 54 -3.69 -19.27 -6.05
N LEU A 55 -4.36 -18.32 -5.40
CA LEU A 55 -5.00 -17.18 -6.07
C LEU A 55 -3.97 -16.35 -6.88
N ASN A 56 -2.78 -16.12 -6.30
CA ASN A 56 -1.69 -15.42 -6.99
C ASN A 56 -1.18 -16.20 -8.21
N LEU A 57 -1.22 -17.53 -8.18
CA LEU A 57 -0.86 -18.39 -9.32
C LEU A 57 -1.96 -18.52 -10.37
N GLU A 58 -3.25 -18.40 -10.00
CA GLU A 58 -4.35 -18.23 -10.95
C GLU A 58 -4.22 -16.89 -11.73
N ILE A 59 -3.81 -15.83 -11.05
CA ILE A 59 -3.52 -14.52 -11.69
C ILE A 59 -2.30 -14.63 -12.62
N LEU A 60 -1.22 -15.30 -12.20
CA LEU A 60 -0.05 -15.53 -13.07
C LEU A 60 -0.40 -16.41 -14.28
N LEU A 61 -1.22 -17.46 -14.11
CA LEU A 61 -1.73 -18.29 -15.19
C LEU A 61 -2.52 -17.47 -16.22
N MET A 62 -3.38 -16.54 -15.76
CA MET A 62 -4.11 -15.62 -16.64
C MET A 62 -3.17 -14.72 -17.45
N ILE A 63 -2.11 -14.19 -16.85
CA ILE A 63 -1.10 -13.37 -17.53
C ILE A 63 -0.32 -14.20 -18.56
N VAL A 64 0.12 -15.42 -18.20
CA VAL A 64 0.79 -16.35 -19.12
C VAL A 64 -0.11 -16.71 -20.31
N ALA A 65 -1.40 -16.95 -20.07
CA ALA A 65 -2.36 -17.25 -21.12
C ALA A 65 -2.55 -16.07 -22.10
N ASP A 66 -2.70 -14.85 -21.58
CA ASP A 66 -2.80 -13.63 -22.41
C ASP A 66 -1.57 -13.46 -23.30
N ARG A 67 -0.37 -13.55 -22.71
CA ARG A 67 0.92 -13.48 -23.43
C ARG A 67 1.11 -14.59 -24.48
N ALA A 68 0.66 -15.80 -24.19
CA ALA A 68 0.74 -16.92 -25.13
C ALA A 68 -0.17 -16.73 -26.35
N ASN A 69 -1.39 -16.21 -26.15
CA ASN A 69 -2.32 -15.88 -27.23
C ASN A 69 -1.78 -14.77 -28.14
N ASP A 70 -1.17 -13.74 -27.54
CA ASP A 70 -0.47 -12.66 -28.25
C ASP A 70 0.63 -13.19 -29.18
N PHE A 71 1.32 -14.27 -28.78
CA PHE A 71 2.37 -14.90 -29.59
C PHE A 71 1.82 -15.84 -30.68
N GLU A 72 0.80 -16.66 -30.40
CA GLU A 72 0.23 -17.57 -31.42
C GLU A 72 -0.39 -16.79 -32.61
N ALA A 73 -0.86 -15.57 -32.37
CA ALA A 73 -1.30 -14.66 -33.42
C ALA A 73 -0.17 -14.23 -34.39
N VAL A 74 1.10 -14.24 -33.96
CA VAL A 74 2.27 -13.86 -34.78
C VAL A 74 2.76 -15.07 -35.57
N SER A 75 1.92 -15.55 -36.49
CA SER A 75 2.20 -16.74 -37.30
C SER A 75 3.45 -16.57 -38.19
N MET A 76 4.31 -17.58 -38.19
CA MET A 76 5.73 -17.44 -38.53
C MET A 76 6.03 -17.48 -40.04
N GLU A 77 5.84 -16.36 -40.75
CA GLU A 77 6.57 -16.14 -42.01
C GLU A 77 8.06 -15.93 -41.70
N TYR A 78 8.86 -16.97 -41.99
CA TYR A 78 10.29 -17.15 -41.68
C TYR A 78 11.30 -16.10 -42.20
N LYS A 79 10.87 -14.89 -42.56
CA LYS A 79 11.69 -13.94 -43.34
C LYS A 79 12.21 -12.72 -42.58
N ASP A 80 11.43 -12.21 -41.63
CA ASP A 80 11.77 -11.02 -40.84
C ASP A 80 11.28 -11.23 -39.38
N ILE A 81 12.02 -12.04 -38.61
CA ILE A 81 11.79 -12.13 -37.16
C ILE A 81 12.32 -10.84 -36.52
N SER A 82 11.45 -10.05 -35.93
CA SER A 82 11.85 -8.84 -35.20
C SER A 82 12.40 -9.18 -33.81
N ASP A 83 13.41 -8.43 -33.36
CA ASP A 83 13.90 -8.41 -31.98
C ASP A 83 12.75 -8.35 -30.95
N GLU A 84 11.72 -7.54 -31.23
CA GLU A 84 10.47 -7.43 -30.45
C GLU A 84 9.75 -8.79 -30.27
N SER A 85 9.68 -9.58 -31.34
CA SER A 85 9.08 -10.92 -31.32
C SER A 85 9.94 -11.93 -30.58
N VAL A 86 11.27 -11.80 -30.62
CA VAL A 86 12.20 -12.64 -29.83
C VAL A 86 12.07 -12.31 -28.34
N MET A 87 11.98 -11.02 -27.99
CA MET A 87 11.78 -10.57 -26.60
C MET A 87 10.46 -11.09 -26.03
N LYS A 88 9.35 -10.98 -26.76
CA LYS A 88 8.04 -11.50 -26.33
C LYS A 88 7.97 -13.01 -26.21
N ALA A 89 8.67 -13.75 -27.08
CA ALA A 89 8.81 -15.20 -26.90
C ALA A 89 9.53 -15.53 -25.58
N PHE A 90 10.63 -14.83 -25.28
CA PHE A 90 11.43 -15.03 -24.08
C PHE A 90 10.70 -14.61 -22.79
N GLU A 91 9.95 -13.50 -22.81
CA GLU A 91 9.05 -13.09 -21.72
C GLU A 91 8.02 -14.19 -21.40
N SER A 92 7.39 -14.75 -22.43
CA SER A 92 6.38 -15.82 -22.28
C SER A 92 6.98 -17.13 -21.72
N ASP A 93 8.19 -17.49 -22.14
CA ASP A 93 8.91 -18.68 -21.68
C ASP A 93 9.38 -18.54 -20.22
N ILE A 94 9.85 -17.35 -19.83
CA ILE A 94 10.19 -17.03 -18.43
C ILE A 94 8.95 -17.07 -17.55
N LEU A 95 7.84 -16.41 -17.93
CA LEU A 95 6.62 -16.38 -17.14
C LEU A 95 6.00 -17.79 -17.01
N SER A 96 5.98 -18.57 -18.09
CA SER A 96 5.56 -19.98 -18.04
C SER A 96 6.50 -20.85 -17.20
N GLY A 97 7.80 -20.57 -17.17
CA GLY A 97 8.79 -21.29 -16.38
C GLY A 97 8.69 -21.00 -14.88
N ILE A 98 8.41 -19.75 -14.50
CA ILE A 98 8.13 -19.33 -13.12
C ILE A 98 6.84 -20.01 -12.63
N LEU A 99 5.76 -19.94 -13.41
CA LEU A 99 4.49 -20.61 -13.10
C LEU A 99 4.68 -22.13 -12.93
N ASP A 100 5.39 -22.78 -13.85
CA ASP A 100 5.69 -24.22 -13.79
C ASP A 100 6.53 -24.61 -12.55
N MET A 101 7.32 -23.69 -12.00
CA MET A 101 8.08 -23.89 -10.75
C MET A 101 7.22 -23.70 -9.51
N GLU A 102 6.60 -22.54 -9.37
CA GLU A 102 5.82 -22.14 -8.18
C GLU A 102 4.62 -23.07 -7.93
N VAL A 103 3.94 -23.52 -8.98
CA VAL A 103 2.81 -24.45 -8.87
C VAL A 103 3.28 -25.84 -8.43
N LYS A 104 4.52 -26.26 -8.78
CA LYS A 104 5.12 -27.50 -8.24
C LYS A 104 5.57 -27.36 -6.80
N GLU A 105 6.08 -26.19 -6.41
CA GLU A 105 6.39 -25.93 -5.00
C GLU A 105 5.12 -26.01 -4.15
N LEU A 106 4.03 -25.35 -4.58
CA LEU A 106 2.73 -25.42 -3.92
C LEU A 106 2.17 -26.86 -3.92
N GLN A 107 2.32 -27.63 -5.01
CA GLN A 107 1.96 -29.06 -5.05
C GLN A 107 2.76 -29.89 -4.03
N SER A 108 4.05 -29.62 -3.88
CA SER A 108 4.90 -30.26 -2.86
C SER A 108 4.49 -29.86 -1.44
N PHE A 109 4.14 -28.59 -1.23
CA PHE A 109 3.64 -28.11 0.06
C PHE A 109 2.29 -28.76 0.43
N MET A 110 1.38 -28.92 -0.53
CA MET A 110 0.12 -29.66 -0.33
C MET A 110 0.33 -31.14 0.07
N CYS A 111 1.46 -31.75 -0.28
CA CYS A 111 1.79 -33.11 0.15
C CYS A 111 2.35 -33.15 1.59
N LEU A 112 3.10 -32.13 2.00
CA LEU A 112 3.54 -31.96 3.39
C LEU A 112 2.34 -31.66 4.29
N LEU A 113 1.49 -30.70 3.92
CA LEU A 113 0.31 -30.30 4.67
C LEU A 113 -0.72 -31.45 4.84
N GLN A 114 -0.91 -32.28 3.82
CA GLN A 114 -1.69 -33.52 3.95
C GLN A 114 -1.08 -34.49 4.97
N THR A 115 0.26 -34.54 5.11
CA THR A 115 0.96 -35.36 6.10
C THR A 115 0.78 -34.78 7.51
N GLU A 116 0.91 -33.46 7.68
CA GLU A 116 0.67 -32.80 8.97
C GLU A 116 -0.79 -32.92 9.44
N ILE A 117 -1.77 -32.91 8.54
CA ILE A 117 -3.18 -33.23 8.85
C ILE A 117 -3.32 -34.67 9.38
N ILE A 118 -2.67 -35.66 8.75
CA ILE A 118 -2.69 -37.05 9.21
C ILE A 118 -2.04 -37.19 10.60
N GLU A 119 -0.93 -36.48 10.84
CA GLU A 119 -0.29 -36.44 12.16
C GLU A 119 -1.16 -35.74 13.21
N ALA A 120 -1.87 -34.66 12.86
CA ALA A 120 -2.80 -33.96 13.74
C ALA A 120 -4.00 -34.87 14.13
N HIS A 121 -4.63 -35.56 13.18
CA HIS A 121 -5.65 -36.58 13.45
C HIS A 121 -5.11 -37.67 14.41
N GLN A 122 -3.88 -38.15 14.16
CA GLN A 122 -3.23 -39.13 15.02
C GLN A 122 -2.94 -38.61 16.43
N GLN A 123 -2.69 -37.30 16.60
CA GLN A 123 -2.50 -36.66 17.91
C GLN A 123 -3.82 -36.45 18.66
N VAL A 124 -4.87 -35.94 17.98
CA VAL A 124 -6.22 -35.80 18.56
C VAL A 124 -6.73 -37.16 19.03
N SER A 125 -6.58 -38.20 18.20
CA SER A 125 -6.91 -39.61 18.52
C SER A 125 -6.16 -40.20 19.72
N GLN A 126 -5.06 -39.59 20.17
CA GLN A 126 -4.27 -40.03 21.34
C GLN A 126 -4.54 -39.19 22.61
N SER A 127 -5.40 -38.17 22.54
CA SER A 127 -5.70 -37.31 23.69
C SER A 127 -6.84 -37.86 24.56
N GLU A 128 -6.52 -38.39 25.74
CA GLU A 128 -7.51 -38.97 26.69
C GLU A 128 -8.30 -37.90 27.50
N HIS A 129 -8.25 -36.62 27.10
CA HIS A 129 -8.83 -35.50 27.85
C HIS A 129 -9.75 -34.63 26.98
N PHE A 130 -10.99 -34.45 27.46
CA PHE A 130 -12.07 -33.66 26.84
C PHE A 130 -12.59 -34.18 25.48
N GLU A 131 -13.33 -35.29 25.53
CA GLU A 131 -14.08 -35.93 24.43
C GLU A 131 -14.85 -34.93 23.54
N GLU A 132 -15.54 -33.94 24.13
CA GLU A 132 -16.30 -32.91 23.40
C GLU A 132 -15.39 -31.91 22.64
N SER A 133 -14.20 -31.60 23.19
CA SER A 133 -13.23 -30.73 22.52
C SER A 133 -12.51 -31.49 21.41
N ALA A 134 -12.14 -32.75 21.65
CA ALA A 134 -11.51 -33.63 20.67
C ALA A 134 -12.40 -33.86 19.44
N ALA A 135 -13.70 -34.11 19.65
CA ALA A 135 -14.67 -34.26 18.55
C ALA A 135 -14.76 -32.99 17.67
N LYS A 136 -14.70 -31.80 18.28
CA LYS A 136 -14.73 -30.52 17.56
C LYS A 136 -13.43 -30.23 16.80
N THR A 137 -12.28 -30.66 17.32
CA THR A 137 -11.01 -30.57 16.57
C THR A 137 -10.95 -31.57 15.42
N GLU A 138 -11.52 -32.78 15.60
CA GLU A 138 -11.59 -33.81 14.57
C GLU A 138 -12.49 -33.38 13.40
N GLU A 139 -13.63 -32.74 13.68
CA GLU A 139 -14.52 -32.12 12.68
C GLU A 139 -13.76 -31.05 11.85
N LYS A 140 -13.04 -30.14 12.53
CA LYS A 140 -12.23 -29.10 11.87
C LYS A 140 -11.07 -29.67 11.06
N LEU A 141 -10.41 -30.73 11.53
CA LEU A 141 -9.35 -31.42 10.77
C LEU A 141 -9.90 -32.09 9.49
N HIS A 142 -11.11 -32.64 9.51
CA HIS A 142 -11.71 -33.22 8.31
C HIS A 142 -12.20 -32.15 7.30
N ASP A 143 -12.67 -30.99 7.76
CA ASP A 143 -12.91 -29.84 6.87
C ASP A 143 -11.59 -29.23 6.33
N ALA A 144 -10.50 -29.29 7.10
CA ALA A 144 -9.16 -28.94 6.65
C ALA A 144 -8.64 -29.92 5.57
N GLU A 145 -8.77 -31.24 5.78
CA GLU A 145 -8.45 -32.28 4.80
C GLU A 145 -9.18 -32.05 3.48
N LYS A 146 -10.50 -31.79 3.55
CA LYS A 146 -11.36 -31.46 2.40
C LYS A 146 -10.97 -30.15 1.71
N SER A 147 -10.46 -29.17 2.46
CA SER A 147 -9.95 -27.91 1.91
C SER A 147 -8.63 -28.11 1.17
N VAL A 148 -7.67 -28.85 1.74
CA VAL A 148 -6.44 -29.27 1.06
C VAL A 148 -6.75 -30.11 -0.18
N LYS A 149 -7.73 -31.02 -0.10
CA LYS A 149 -8.18 -31.81 -1.25
C LYS A 149 -8.62 -30.92 -2.42
N LYS A 150 -9.41 -29.88 -2.15
CA LYS A 150 -9.85 -28.88 -3.14
C LYS A 150 -8.67 -28.08 -3.71
N LEU A 151 -7.75 -27.62 -2.86
CA LEU A 151 -6.54 -26.89 -3.29
C LEU A 151 -5.67 -27.75 -4.21
N GLN A 152 -5.46 -29.03 -3.88
CA GLN A 152 -4.73 -29.98 -4.75
C GLN A 152 -5.39 -30.15 -6.12
N ASP A 153 -6.71 -30.23 -6.17
CA ASP A 153 -7.44 -30.42 -7.43
C ASP A 153 -7.30 -29.16 -8.32
N SER A 154 -7.42 -27.95 -7.75
CA SER A 154 -7.15 -26.70 -8.48
C SER A 154 -5.67 -26.51 -8.87
N VAL A 155 -4.71 -26.95 -8.03
CA VAL A 155 -3.28 -26.98 -8.41
C VAL A 155 -3.04 -27.91 -9.60
N ALA A 156 -3.76 -29.04 -9.69
CA ALA A 156 -3.69 -29.92 -10.87
C ALA A 156 -4.29 -29.26 -12.12
N ASP A 157 -5.43 -28.56 -12.01
CA ASP A 157 -6.02 -27.80 -13.13
C ASP A 157 -5.06 -26.69 -13.65
N ILE A 158 -4.30 -26.05 -12.77
CA ILE A 158 -3.27 -25.06 -13.16
C ILE A 158 -2.07 -25.76 -13.84
N LEU A 159 -1.63 -26.93 -13.37
CA LEU A 159 -0.54 -27.68 -14.00
C LEU A 159 -0.92 -28.16 -15.41
N ASP A 160 -2.12 -28.69 -15.59
CA ASP A 160 -2.61 -29.14 -16.90
C ASP A 160 -2.72 -27.95 -17.88
N GLN A 161 -3.24 -26.80 -17.44
CA GLN A 161 -3.26 -25.58 -18.26
C GLN A 161 -1.85 -25.04 -18.54
N SER A 162 -0.97 -24.98 -17.53
CA SER A 162 0.42 -24.55 -17.71
C SER A 162 1.21 -25.45 -18.65
N SER A 163 0.84 -26.73 -18.78
CA SER A 163 1.48 -27.66 -19.71
C SER A 163 1.26 -27.27 -21.19
N MET A 164 0.16 -26.58 -21.50
CA MET A 164 -0.20 -26.17 -22.87
C MET A 164 0.74 -25.08 -23.41
N PHE A 165 1.23 -24.18 -22.56
CA PHE A 165 2.15 -23.10 -22.96
C PHE A 165 3.58 -23.61 -23.18
N LYS A 166 3.89 -24.81 -22.68
CA LYS A 166 5.25 -25.39 -22.60
C LYS A 166 5.77 -25.97 -23.91
N SER A 167 5.53 -25.31 -25.05
CA SER A 167 5.97 -25.76 -26.38
C SER A 167 6.38 -24.64 -27.34
N THR A 168 6.13 -23.37 -27.01
CA THR A 168 6.35 -22.23 -27.93
C THR A 168 7.83 -22.07 -28.34
N LEU A 169 8.77 -22.10 -27.40
CA LEU A 169 10.20 -21.89 -27.68
C LEU A 169 10.98 -23.16 -28.08
N ALA A 170 10.34 -24.33 -27.96
CA ALA A 170 10.89 -25.61 -28.47
C ALA A 170 11.00 -25.62 -30.01
N LEU A 171 10.12 -24.90 -30.72
CA LEU A 171 10.26 -24.71 -32.17
C LEU A 171 11.44 -23.79 -32.51
N CYS A 172 11.64 -22.70 -31.76
CA CYS A 172 12.72 -21.74 -32.02
C CYS A 172 14.12 -22.34 -31.78
N HIS A 173 14.25 -23.26 -30.82
CA HIS A 173 15.50 -23.97 -30.52
C HIS A 173 16.01 -24.89 -31.65
N CYS A 174 15.22 -25.16 -32.70
CA CYS A 174 15.60 -26.02 -33.82
C CYS A 174 16.06 -25.25 -35.08
N GLY A 175 16.10 -23.91 -35.03
CA GLY A 175 16.25 -23.04 -36.21
C GLY A 175 17.69 -22.71 -36.63
N THR A 176 18.32 -21.72 -35.99
CA THR A 176 19.54 -21.07 -36.50
C THR A 176 20.61 -20.84 -35.42
N SER A 177 21.88 -20.87 -35.84
CA SER A 177 23.02 -20.60 -34.94
C SER A 177 23.07 -19.15 -34.45
N GLU A 178 22.35 -18.23 -35.10
CA GLU A 178 22.35 -16.81 -34.78
C GLU A 178 21.36 -16.50 -33.64
N LEU A 179 20.17 -17.12 -33.63
CA LEU A 179 19.24 -17.02 -32.50
C LEU A 179 19.87 -17.53 -31.19
N SER A 180 20.65 -18.61 -31.24
CA SER A 180 21.35 -19.18 -30.06
C SER A 180 22.49 -18.30 -29.52
N ILE A 181 22.94 -17.31 -30.30
CA ILE A 181 23.90 -16.28 -29.86
C ILE A 181 23.14 -15.07 -29.32
N TYR A 182 22.08 -14.62 -30.01
CA TYR A 182 21.23 -13.51 -29.58
C TYR A 182 20.57 -13.78 -28.23
N LEU A 183 19.91 -14.94 -28.08
CA LEU A 183 19.24 -15.35 -26.83
C LEU A 183 20.21 -15.39 -25.64
N ARG A 184 21.46 -15.78 -25.88
CA ARG A 184 22.50 -15.85 -24.84
C ARG A 184 23.02 -14.47 -24.44
N TYR A 185 23.07 -13.53 -25.38
CA TYR A 185 23.37 -12.13 -25.10
C TYR A 185 22.23 -11.47 -24.31
N SER A 186 20.96 -11.73 -24.64
CA SER A 186 19.82 -11.25 -23.85
C SER A 186 19.70 -11.94 -22.49
N GLU A 187 20.09 -13.21 -22.36
CA GLU A 187 20.21 -13.91 -21.07
C GLU A 187 21.28 -13.24 -20.17
N GLU A 188 22.47 -12.94 -20.72
CA GLU A 188 23.54 -12.27 -19.99
C GLU A 188 23.18 -10.82 -19.57
N ASP A 189 22.53 -10.05 -20.45
CA ASP A 189 22.02 -8.70 -20.16
C ASP A 189 20.88 -8.70 -19.14
N LEU A 190 19.88 -9.58 -19.28
CA LEU A 190 18.77 -9.67 -18.33
C LEU A 190 19.26 -10.15 -16.95
N LYS A 191 20.25 -11.05 -16.90
CA LYS A 191 20.90 -11.48 -15.65
C LYS A 191 21.67 -10.35 -14.97
N LEU A 192 22.31 -9.46 -15.73
CA LEU A 192 22.98 -8.27 -15.19
C LEU A 192 21.95 -7.28 -14.62
N LYS A 193 20.81 -7.10 -15.30
CA LYS A 193 19.69 -6.27 -14.82
C LYS A 193 19.05 -6.86 -13.55
N LEU A 194 18.85 -8.18 -13.51
CA LEU A 194 18.33 -8.89 -12.33
C LEU A 194 19.24 -8.67 -11.12
N HIS A 195 20.56 -8.88 -11.24
CA HIS A 195 21.51 -8.60 -10.16
C HIS A 195 21.55 -7.12 -9.72
N TYR A 196 21.14 -6.17 -10.58
CA TYR A 196 21.00 -4.77 -10.19
C TYR A 196 19.72 -4.57 -9.37
N ALA A 197 18.58 -5.12 -9.83
CA ALA A 197 17.29 -5.04 -9.16
C ALA A 197 17.28 -5.78 -7.81
N GLU A 198 17.84 -7.00 -7.74
CA GLU A 198 18.05 -7.74 -6.48
C GLU A 198 18.81 -6.91 -5.45
N ARG A 199 19.84 -6.17 -5.89
CA ARG A 199 20.65 -5.32 -5.03
C ARG A 199 19.93 -4.04 -4.62
N GLU A 200 19.12 -3.47 -5.50
CA GLU A 200 18.27 -2.32 -5.20
C GLU A 200 17.21 -2.70 -4.15
N VAL A 201 16.52 -3.83 -4.33
CA VAL A 201 15.58 -4.40 -3.34
C VAL A 201 16.27 -4.64 -2.01
N TYR A 202 17.42 -5.33 -1.98
CA TYR A 202 18.17 -5.59 -0.74
C TYR A 202 18.55 -4.31 0.03
N CYS A 203 18.99 -3.26 -0.67
CA CYS A 203 19.27 -1.97 -0.03
C CYS A 203 17.99 -1.23 0.42
N MET A 204 16.84 -1.46 -0.23
CA MET A 204 15.55 -0.91 0.20
C MET A 204 14.95 -1.68 1.39
N GLU A 205 15.21 -2.98 1.51
CA GLU A 205 14.87 -3.80 2.69
C GLU A 205 15.66 -3.33 3.93
N GLU A 206 16.99 -3.16 3.82
CA GLU A 206 17.85 -2.61 4.88
C GLU A 206 17.37 -1.20 5.33
N LEU A 207 16.97 -0.36 4.39
CA LEU A 207 16.41 0.96 4.70
C LEU A 207 15.01 0.88 5.32
N MET A 208 14.17 -0.07 4.91
CA MET A 208 12.83 -0.28 5.48
C MET A 208 12.91 -0.72 6.94
N GLU A 209 13.79 -1.67 7.27
CA GLU A 209 14.01 -2.14 8.65
C GLU A 209 14.39 -0.97 9.57
N ILE A 210 15.36 -0.14 9.17
CA ILE A 210 15.79 1.06 9.90
C ILE A 210 14.66 2.11 10.02
N CYS A 211 13.78 2.22 9.02
CA CYS A 211 12.63 3.14 9.08
C CYS A 211 11.54 2.64 10.03
N LEU A 212 11.27 1.33 10.07
CA LEU A 212 10.30 0.72 10.97
C LEU A 212 10.78 0.75 12.43
N GLU A 213 12.05 0.45 12.69
CA GLU A 213 12.67 0.57 14.03
C GLU A 213 12.49 2.00 14.58
N ARG A 214 12.86 3.02 13.80
CA ARG A 214 12.74 4.43 14.19
C ARG A 214 11.30 4.93 14.31
N ALA A 215 10.37 4.38 13.53
CA ALA A 215 8.95 4.70 13.66
C ALA A 215 8.42 4.19 15.01
N PHE A 216 8.76 2.96 15.39
CA PHE A 216 8.40 2.37 16.68
C PHE A 216 9.07 3.10 17.87
N GLU A 217 10.35 3.46 17.77
CA GLU A 217 11.02 4.32 18.75
C GLU A 217 10.29 5.66 18.95
N ALA A 218 9.87 6.30 17.86
CA ALA A 218 9.18 7.58 17.88
C ALA A 218 7.75 7.50 18.45
N GLU A 219 7.03 6.40 18.17
CA GLU A 219 5.69 6.15 18.70
C GLU A 219 5.74 5.89 20.21
N ASN A 220 6.67 5.04 20.68
CA ASN A 220 6.93 4.83 22.12
C ASN A 220 7.34 6.13 22.84
N ALA A 221 8.21 6.94 22.22
CA ALA A 221 8.58 8.25 22.75
C ALA A 221 7.39 9.23 22.82
N ALA A 222 6.46 9.16 21.86
CA ALA A 222 5.23 9.96 21.87
C ALA A 222 4.28 9.54 23.00
N GLU A 223 4.13 8.24 23.25
CA GLU A 223 3.28 7.70 24.33
C GLU A 223 3.81 8.10 25.73
N ILE A 224 5.13 8.03 25.94
CA ILE A 224 5.79 8.52 27.17
C ILE A 224 5.57 10.04 27.35
N LEU A 225 5.60 10.82 26.26
CA LEU A 225 5.31 12.25 26.30
C LEU A 225 3.82 12.55 26.54
N LEU A 226 2.91 11.71 26.06
CA LEU A 226 1.48 11.80 26.34
C LEU A 226 1.22 11.57 27.83
N GLY A 227 1.68 10.45 28.40
CA GLY A 227 1.49 10.14 29.82
C GLY A 227 2.07 11.21 30.76
N THR A 228 3.27 11.74 30.45
CA THR A 228 3.86 12.84 31.25
C THR A 228 3.13 14.18 31.07
N SER A 229 2.52 14.43 29.91
CA SER A 229 1.65 15.58 29.67
C SER A 229 0.34 15.49 30.46
N GLU A 230 -0.30 14.31 30.51
CA GLU A 230 -1.52 14.08 31.29
C GLU A 230 -1.27 14.21 32.79
N GLU A 231 -0.17 13.64 33.30
CA GLU A 231 0.23 13.79 34.71
C GLU A 231 0.47 15.27 35.07
N LEU A 232 1.13 16.03 34.19
CA LEU A 232 1.36 17.46 34.37
C LEU A 232 0.04 18.26 34.32
N ALA A 233 -0.90 17.90 33.44
CA ALA A 233 -2.22 18.53 33.37
C ALA A 233 -3.00 18.33 34.67
N GLY A 234 -3.00 17.11 35.23
CA GLY A 234 -3.59 16.80 36.54
C GLY A 234 -2.95 17.61 37.67
N ARG A 235 -1.61 17.67 37.73
CA ARG A 235 -0.86 18.50 38.70
C ARG A 235 -1.22 19.99 38.57
N VAL A 236 -1.35 20.52 37.35
CA VAL A 236 -1.77 21.91 37.10
C VAL A 236 -3.20 22.16 37.58
N GLN A 237 -4.14 21.24 37.34
CA GLN A 237 -5.52 21.36 37.80
C GLN A 237 -5.61 21.41 39.34
N VAL A 238 -4.85 20.56 40.04
CA VAL A 238 -4.74 20.60 41.52
C VAL A 238 -4.15 21.92 42.00
N LEU A 239 -3.10 22.43 41.35
CA LEU A 239 -2.52 23.74 41.69
C LEU A 239 -3.49 24.90 41.46
N GLN A 240 -4.34 24.86 40.43
CA GLN A 240 -5.39 25.87 40.19
C GLN A 240 -6.44 25.85 41.31
N LEU A 241 -6.90 24.66 41.73
CA LEU A 241 -7.86 24.53 42.85
C LEU A 241 -7.28 25.05 44.17
N ASN A 242 -6.01 24.73 44.45
CA ASN A 242 -5.29 25.24 45.62
C ASN A 242 -5.08 26.76 45.56
N LEU A 243 -4.75 27.33 44.40
CA LEU A 243 -4.60 28.76 44.20
C LEU A 243 -5.92 29.51 44.39
N ASN A 244 -7.03 29.01 43.82
CA ASN A 244 -8.36 29.60 43.99
C ASN A 244 -8.78 29.59 45.47
N SER A 245 -8.50 28.50 46.19
CA SER A 245 -8.75 28.39 47.63
C SER A 245 -7.92 29.38 48.45
N SER A 246 -6.64 29.54 48.10
CA SER A 246 -5.73 30.50 48.72
C SER A 246 -6.15 31.96 48.45
N GLN A 247 -6.54 32.29 47.22
CA GLN A 247 -7.06 33.62 46.86
C GLN A 247 -8.34 33.97 47.64
N HIS A 248 -9.22 32.99 47.89
CA HIS A 248 -10.41 33.21 48.72
C HIS A 248 -10.05 33.56 50.17
N GLN A 249 -9.12 32.81 50.77
CA GLN A 249 -8.59 33.10 52.12
C GLN A 249 -7.84 34.45 52.17
N GLU A 250 -7.05 34.78 51.15
CA GLU A 250 -6.36 36.06 51.05
C GLU A 250 -7.35 37.22 50.94
N HIS A 251 -8.41 37.08 50.15
CA HIS A 251 -9.46 38.09 50.04
C HIS A 251 -10.20 38.30 51.37
N GLU A 252 -10.51 37.22 52.11
CA GLU A 252 -11.09 37.30 53.44
C GLU A 252 -10.17 38.03 54.43
N MET A 253 -8.86 37.72 54.40
CA MET A 253 -7.85 38.35 55.26
C MET A 253 -7.56 39.81 54.87
N ARG A 254 -7.56 40.16 53.57
CA ARG A 254 -7.46 41.54 53.08
C ARG A 254 -8.65 42.38 53.53
N SER A 255 -9.86 41.83 53.53
CA SER A 255 -11.06 42.50 54.05
C SER A 255 -10.91 42.86 55.54
N LYS A 256 -10.51 41.87 56.37
CA LYS A 256 -10.21 42.07 57.81
C LYS A 256 -9.06 43.06 58.04
N LEU A 257 -8.02 43.03 57.20
CA LEU A 257 -6.91 43.97 57.28
C LEU A 257 -7.38 45.39 56.93
N GLN A 258 -8.18 45.58 55.89
CA GLN A 258 -8.70 46.88 55.47
C GLN A 258 -9.60 47.50 56.56
N GLU A 259 -10.44 46.70 57.21
CA GLU A 259 -11.21 47.11 58.40
C GLU A 259 -10.28 47.60 59.54
N SER A 260 -9.23 46.82 59.85
CA SER A 260 -8.26 47.21 60.88
C SER A 260 -7.38 48.42 60.50
N LEU A 261 -7.14 48.64 59.20
CA LEU A 261 -6.30 49.72 58.69
C LEU A 261 -7.07 51.06 58.61
N MET A 262 -8.38 51.04 58.34
CA MET A 262 -9.23 52.21 58.55
C MET A 262 -9.21 52.67 60.02
N LYS A 263 -9.16 51.72 60.96
CA LYS A 263 -9.02 52.01 62.40
C LYS A 263 -7.66 52.62 62.75
N ILE A 264 -6.57 52.17 62.11
CA ILE A 264 -5.22 52.74 62.31
C ILE A 264 -5.08 54.12 61.67
N HIS A 265 -5.61 54.37 60.46
CA HIS A 265 -5.51 55.71 59.86
C HIS A 265 -6.34 56.77 60.63
N ALA A 266 -7.40 56.39 61.34
CA ALA A 266 -8.08 57.27 62.29
C ALA A 266 -7.21 57.63 63.51
N GLU A 267 -6.19 56.82 63.84
CA GLU A 267 -5.24 57.01 64.93
C GLU A 267 -3.94 57.70 64.47
N GLU A 268 -3.52 57.45 63.22
CA GLU A 268 -2.29 57.96 62.61
C GLU A 268 -2.43 59.39 62.03
N ALA A 269 -3.64 59.77 61.59
CA ALA A 269 -3.97 61.15 61.21
C ALA A 269 -3.76 62.17 62.36
N ALA A 270 -3.51 61.71 63.59
CA ALA A 270 -3.11 62.54 64.72
C ALA A 270 -1.61 62.90 64.76
N LYS A 271 -0.72 62.29 63.94
CA LYS A 271 0.71 62.15 64.28
C LYS A 271 1.76 62.75 63.33
N GLU A 272 1.52 62.92 62.03
CA GLU A 272 2.57 63.36 61.06
C GLU A 272 2.71 64.89 60.86
N ARG A 273 3.87 65.51 61.22
CA ARG A 273 4.24 66.95 60.93
C ARG A 273 5.82 67.36 60.86
N ALA A 274 6.84 66.83 60.03
CA ALA A 274 8.38 67.18 59.87
C ALA A 274 9.28 66.54 58.64
N THR A 275 10.65 66.59 58.20
CA THR A 275 11.99 67.42 58.07
C THR A 275 13.32 66.74 57.34
N HIS A 276 14.40 67.40 56.70
CA HIS A 276 15.61 66.81 55.85
C HIS A 276 17.08 67.56 55.64
N ALA A 277 18.23 67.02 55.00
CA ALA A 277 19.69 67.58 54.70
C ALA A 277 20.72 66.72 53.74
N GLU A 278 22.07 66.84 53.27
CA GLU A 278 23.28 67.79 52.86
C GLU A 278 24.66 67.13 52.17
N LEU A 279 25.80 67.80 51.65
CA LEU A 279 27.08 67.33 50.81
C LEU A 279 28.51 68.18 50.89
N ASP A 280 29.78 68.18 50.24
CA ASP A 280 30.83 67.57 49.21
C ASP A 280 32.37 68.22 49.25
N LEU A 281 33.63 68.20 48.56
CA LEU A 281 34.65 67.62 47.46
C LEU A 281 36.21 68.24 47.50
N ILE A 282 37.49 68.24 46.82
CA ILE A 282 38.56 67.78 45.69
C ILE A 282 40.14 68.30 45.96
N LEU A 283 41.45 68.31 45.35
CA LEU A 283 42.56 67.85 44.28
C LEU A 283 44.10 68.51 44.47
N SER A 284 45.40 68.51 43.86
CA SER A 284 46.54 67.91 42.89
C SER A 284 48.05 68.66 42.93
N LYS A 285 49.36 68.60 42.32
CA LYS A 285 50.44 67.87 41.38
C LYS A 285 51.97 68.55 41.02
N ASP A 286 53.16 67.88 40.55
CA ASP A 286 54.53 68.28 39.74
C ASP A 286 56.09 68.55 40.32
N ARG A 287 57.46 68.67 39.81
CA ARG A 287 58.61 68.40 38.69
C ARG A 287 60.26 68.76 38.92
N GLY A 288 61.40 68.57 38.05
CA GLY A 288 63.00 68.85 38.22
C GLY A 288 64.27 68.75 37.09
N ALA A 289 65.69 69.00 37.28
CA ALA A 289 66.96 69.05 36.26
C ALA A 289 68.63 69.07 36.61
N SER A 290 69.77 69.12 35.71
CA SER A 290 71.39 69.06 35.94
C SER A 290 72.66 69.41 34.85
N ALA A 291 74.10 69.42 35.08
CA ALA A 291 75.43 69.69 34.18
C ALA A 291 77.01 69.53 34.75
N SER A 292 78.40 69.73 34.33
CA SER A 292 79.58 69.88 33.22
C SER A 292 81.19 70.13 33.74
N LYS A 293 82.56 70.28 33.26
CA LYS A 293 83.74 70.12 32.13
C LYS A 293 85.38 70.40 32.50
N ALA A 294 86.56 70.31 31.67
CA ALA A 294 88.15 70.40 31.96
C ALA A 294 89.41 70.93 30.94
N GLU A 295 90.84 70.68 31.10
CA GLU A 295 92.17 70.57 30.14
C GLU A 295 93.67 71.42 30.09
N ASP A 296 94.94 70.85 29.67
CA ASP A 296 96.38 71.21 28.96
C ASP A 296 97.96 71.76 29.36
N GLU A 297 99.15 71.59 28.53
CA GLU A 297 100.63 72.26 28.26
C GLU A 297 102.27 71.74 28.41
N SER A 298 103.47 72.41 27.94
CA SER A 298 104.98 71.90 27.59
C SER A 298 106.46 72.77 27.41
N VAL A 299 107.72 72.24 26.92
CA VAL A 299 109.12 72.76 26.22
C VAL A 299 110.75 72.93 26.69
N PRO A 300 111.97 72.84 25.87
CA PRO A 300 113.56 72.90 26.17
C PRO A 300 114.87 73.36 25.17
N SER A 301 116.29 73.46 25.48
CA SER A 301 117.66 73.67 24.60
C SER A 301 119.20 73.87 25.29
N SER A 302 120.58 74.10 24.89
CA SER A 302 121.82 74.01 23.83
C SER A 302 123.33 74.63 24.27
N SER A 303 124.69 74.77 23.78
CA SER A 303 125.95 74.26 22.91
C SER A 303 127.48 75.01 22.93
N GLU A 304 128.78 74.57 22.48
CA GLU A 304 130.27 75.26 22.41
C GLU A 304 131.71 74.59 21.80
N ILE A 305 132.98 75.23 21.48
CA ILE A 305 134.58 74.86 21.48
C ILE A 305 135.85 75.47 20.52
N LEU A 306 137.26 75.55 20.81
CA LEU A 306 138.56 75.88 19.89
C LEU A 306 140.22 76.00 20.27
N SER A 307 141.36 75.74 19.43
CA SER A 307 142.88 76.29 19.30
C SER A 307 143.98 75.55 18.35
N LEU A 308 144.59 76.10 17.25
CA LEU A 308 145.03 75.23 16.08
C LEU A 308 146.25 75.46 15.06
N LYS A 309 147.13 76.48 15.14
CA LYS A 309 147.67 77.18 13.91
C LYS A 309 148.62 76.52 12.85
N ASP A 310 149.76 75.88 13.14
CA ASP A 310 150.74 75.55 12.05
C ASP A 310 150.59 74.16 11.39
N LYS A 311 149.76 73.28 11.96
CA LYS A 311 149.23 72.12 11.19
C LYS A 311 148.47 72.59 9.95
N VAL A 312 147.96 73.83 9.96
CA VAL A 312 147.12 74.39 8.91
C VAL A 312 147.79 74.37 7.53
N ARG A 313 149.12 74.45 7.36
CA ARG A 313 149.68 74.53 5.98
C ARG A 313 149.80 73.19 5.23
N THR A 314 150.20 72.11 5.89
CA THR A 314 150.14 70.78 5.25
C THR A 314 148.74 70.20 5.27
N LEU A 315 147.87 70.73 6.15
CA LEU A 315 146.43 70.63 5.98
C LEU A 315 145.95 71.47 4.79
N GLU A 316 146.43 72.69 4.50
CA GLU A 316 145.90 73.62 3.47
C GLU A 316 145.90 73.01 2.07
N GLU A 317 146.96 72.30 1.67
CA GLU A 317 147.02 71.70 0.34
C GLU A 317 146.20 70.40 0.26
N LYS A 318 146.24 69.56 1.31
CA LYS A 318 145.32 68.42 1.45
C LYS A 318 143.86 68.85 1.59
N LEU A 319 143.61 70.02 2.16
CA LEU A 319 142.32 70.69 2.29
C LEU A 319 141.94 71.30 0.95
N ARG A 320 142.86 71.68 0.07
CA ARG A 320 142.52 72.16 -1.27
C ARG A 320 142.10 71.02 -2.20
N GLU A 321 142.79 69.89 -2.14
CA GLU A 321 142.37 68.67 -2.83
C GLU A 321 141.11 68.06 -2.18
N SER A 322 141.08 67.96 -0.85
CA SER A 322 139.90 67.49 -0.12
C SER A 322 138.74 68.46 -0.20
N ASP A 323 138.93 69.77 -0.41
CA ASP A 323 137.83 70.72 -0.67
C ASP A 323 137.36 70.57 -2.11
N ALA A 324 138.25 70.41 -3.11
CA ALA A 324 137.81 70.05 -4.45
C ALA A 324 136.93 68.77 -4.44
N GLN A 325 137.35 67.74 -3.68
CA GLN A 325 136.55 66.53 -3.47
C GLN A 325 135.30 66.78 -2.61
N LEU A 326 135.36 67.63 -1.57
CA LEU A 326 134.22 67.98 -0.70
C LEU A 326 133.19 68.84 -1.42
N GLN A 327 133.58 69.71 -2.36
CA GLN A 327 132.68 70.53 -3.17
C GLN A 327 132.01 69.67 -4.24
N LEU A 328 132.74 68.71 -4.84
CA LEU A 328 132.16 67.72 -5.76
C LEU A 328 131.21 66.76 -4.99
N ALA A 329 131.59 66.34 -3.79
CA ALA A 329 130.75 65.58 -2.88
C ALA A 329 129.55 66.40 -2.35
N LYS A 330 129.70 67.70 -2.08
CA LYS A 330 128.59 68.62 -1.72
C LYS A 330 127.65 68.85 -2.90
N ALA A 331 128.14 68.94 -4.12
CA ALA A 331 127.31 69.00 -5.32
C ALA A 331 126.51 67.70 -5.47
N SER A 332 127.18 66.55 -5.32
CA SER A 332 126.55 65.22 -5.36
C SER A 332 125.52 65.02 -4.24
N VAL A 333 125.86 65.36 -2.99
CA VAL A 333 124.97 65.34 -1.83
C VAL A 333 123.85 66.35 -1.99
N GLY A 334 124.08 67.53 -2.57
CA GLY A 334 123.05 68.51 -2.88
C GLY A 334 122.05 67.99 -3.91
N THR A 335 122.52 67.39 -5.01
CA THR A 335 121.63 66.74 -5.99
C THR A 335 120.91 65.52 -5.41
N SER A 336 121.58 64.74 -4.56
CA SER A 336 121.00 63.56 -3.89
C SER A 336 119.96 63.96 -2.84
N GLN A 337 120.22 64.99 -2.04
CA GLN A 337 119.29 65.51 -1.03
C GLN A 337 118.09 66.23 -1.68
N GLN A 338 118.28 66.86 -2.84
CA GLN A 338 117.17 67.41 -3.64
C GLN A 338 116.36 66.30 -4.33
N GLN A 339 117.00 65.21 -4.78
CA GLN A 339 116.28 64.00 -5.21
C GLN A 339 115.54 63.35 -4.04
N GLN A 340 116.14 63.30 -2.85
CA GLN A 340 115.52 62.74 -1.64
C GLN A 340 114.32 63.56 -1.18
N SER A 341 114.36 64.90 -1.23
CA SER A 341 113.21 65.73 -0.88
C SER A 341 112.08 65.62 -1.91
N VAL A 342 112.41 65.50 -3.21
CA VAL A 342 111.42 65.18 -4.26
C VAL A 342 110.81 63.79 -4.04
N LEU A 343 111.61 62.78 -3.70
CA LEU A 343 111.13 61.43 -3.40
C LEU A 343 110.28 61.39 -2.12
N GLN A 344 110.63 62.14 -1.08
CA GLN A 344 109.82 62.28 0.14
C GLN A 344 108.49 63.00 -0.13
N SER A 345 108.50 64.05 -0.96
CA SER A 345 107.28 64.72 -1.40
C SER A 345 106.38 63.78 -2.23
N ALA A 346 106.96 63.00 -3.14
CA ALA A 346 106.23 62.02 -3.95
C ALA A 346 105.69 60.85 -3.10
N LEU A 347 106.46 60.36 -2.13
CA LEU A 347 106.01 59.36 -1.16
C LEU A 347 104.83 59.89 -0.34
N SER A 348 104.93 61.09 0.23
CA SER A 348 103.82 61.71 0.96
C SER A 348 102.58 61.91 0.08
N GLN A 349 102.74 62.29 -1.20
CA GLN A 349 101.62 62.40 -2.13
C GLN A 349 100.96 61.03 -2.40
N VAL A 350 101.76 59.97 -2.59
CA VAL A 350 101.25 58.59 -2.76
C VAL A 350 100.58 58.08 -1.48
N GLU A 351 101.10 58.42 -0.30
CA GLU A 351 100.58 58.04 1.00
C GLU A 351 99.20 58.68 1.28
N ASN A 352 99.06 59.99 1.00
CA ASN A 352 97.76 60.68 1.00
C ASN A 352 96.75 60.04 0.03
N VAL A 353 97.19 59.61 -1.17
CA VAL A 353 96.34 58.90 -2.12
C VAL A 353 95.95 57.52 -1.60
N ILE A 354 96.84 56.80 -0.91
CA ILE A 354 96.55 55.51 -0.26
C ILE A 354 95.53 55.68 0.86
N GLU A 355 95.62 56.71 1.69
CA GLU A 355 94.60 56.99 2.72
C GLU A 355 93.24 57.34 2.10
N GLY A 356 93.22 58.20 1.07
CA GLY A 356 92.00 58.51 0.31
C GLY A 356 91.38 57.26 -0.34
N LEU A 357 92.20 56.34 -0.86
CA LEU A 357 91.73 55.06 -1.40
C LEU A 357 91.20 54.13 -0.31
N LYS A 358 91.86 54.01 0.85
CA LYS A 358 91.33 53.25 2.00
C LYS A 358 89.96 53.77 2.45
N ALA A 359 89.81 55.10 2.58
CA ALA A 359 88.54 55.75 2.92
C ALA A 359 87.46 55.62 1.82
N ASN A 360 87.85 55.34 0.57
CA ASN A 360 86.91 54.97 -0.49
C ASN A 360 86.51 53.50 -0.39
N VAL A 361 87.46 52.59 -0.17
CA VAL A 361 87.20 51.14 -0.01
C VAL A 361 86.20 50.89 1.11
N LEU A 362 86.45 51.41 2.32
CA LEU A 362 85.55 51.26 3.48
C LEU A 362 84.12 51.79 3.20
N ARG A 363 83.99 52.87 2.42
CA ARG A 363 82.69 53.41 2.02
C ARG A 363 82.00 52.58 0.95
N THR A 364 82.74 51.95 0.04
CA THR A 364 82.17 51.00 -0.94
C THR A 364 81.80 49.66 -0.32
N GLU A 365 82.57 49.22 0.69
CA GLU A 365 82.39 47.99 1.47
C GLU A 365 81.12 48.09 2.32
N SER A 366 80.98 49.14 3.14
CA SER A 366 79.74 49.40 3.88
C SER A 366 78.51 49.56 2.97
N ARG A 367 78.68 50.12 1.75
CA ARG A 367 77.59 50.18 0.77
C ARG A 367 77.27 48.81 0.15
N ALA A 368 78.23 47.90 0.05
CA ALA A 368 78.01 46.51 -0.38
C ALA A 368 77.27 45.73 0.72
N GLU A 369 77.70 45.82 1.98
CA GLU A 369 77.00 45.21 3.13
C GLU A 369 75.52 45.63 3.19
N ILE A 370 75.23 46.93 3.01
CA ILE A 370 73.85 47.46 2.98
C ILE A 370 73.05 46.92 1.77
N ALA A 371 73.71 46.65 0.64
CA ALA A 371 73.06 46.07 -0.54
C ALA A 371 72.81 44.56 -0.36
N GLU A 372 73.75 43.82 0.21
CA GLU A 372 73.63 42.40 0.53
C GLU A 372 72.56 42.15 1.59
N ALA A 373 72.50 42.96 2.64
CA ALA A 373 71.44 42.89 3.65
C ALA A 373 70.04 43.08 3.04
N LYS A 374 69.88 44.06 2.13
CA LYS A 374 68.62 44.28 1.39
C LYS A 374 68.31 43.15 0.42
N TYR A 375 69.33 42.52 -0.18
CA TYR A 375 69.11 41.38 -1.08
C TYR A 375 68.71 40.12 -0.29
N ALA A 376 69.25 39.92 0.92
CA ALA A 376 68.82 38.86 1.82
C ALA A 376 67.39 39.07 2.33
N GLU A 377 67.02 40.31 2.71
CA GLU A 377 65.65 40.70 3.08
C GLU A 377 64.66 40.48 1.91
N LEU A 378 65.01 40.95 0.71
CA LEU A 378 64.21 40.72 -0.50
C LEU A 378 64.10 39.23 -0.86
N SER A 379 65.18 38.46 -0.68
CA SER A 379 65.15 37.00 -0.89
C SER A 379 64.25 36.30 0.11
N LYS A 380 64.21 36.75 1.37
CA LYS A 380 63.33 36.20 2.41
C LYS A 380 61.87 36.46 2.06
N THR A 381 61.52 37.71 1.73
CA THR A 381 60.14 38.06 1.33
C THR A 381 59.67 37.36 0.05
N ASN A 382 60.56 37.08 -0.91
CA ASN A 382 60.21 36.27 -2.09
C ASN A 382 59.88 34.80 -1.76
N VAL A 383 60.54 34.21 -0.76
CA VAL A 383 60.21 32.86 -0.30
C VAL A 383 58.86 32.86 0.40
N GLU A 384 58.64 33.81 1.32
CA GLU A 384 57.37 33.95 2.07
C GLU A 384 56.17 34.18 1.12
N LEU A 385 56.30 35.07 0.13
CA LEU A 385 55.26 35.28 -0.90
C LEU A 385 55.03 34.05 -1.79
N ASN A 386 56.07 33.25 -2.07
CA ASN A 386 55.92 32.04 -2.87
C ASN A 386 55.22 30.91 -2.09
N GLU A 387 55.42 30.85 -0.77
CA GLU A 387 54.68 29.95 0.14
C GLU A 387 53.20 30.37 0.26
N GLU A 388 52.92 31.67 0.40
CA GLU A 388 51.54 32.20 0.35
C GLU A 388 50.84 31.91 -0.99
N LEU A 389 51.52 32.13 -2.12
CA LEU A 389 50.98 31.82 -3.45
C LEU A 389 50.71 30.32 -3.64
N PHE A 390 51.53 29.44 -3.07
CA PHE A 390 51.28 27.99 -3.08
C PHE A 390 50.02 27.64 -2.27
N PHE A 391 49.83 28.26 -1.10
CA PHE A 391 48.65 28.04 -0.27
C PHE A 391 47.36 28.54 -0.96
N LEU A 392 47.38 29.76 -1.51
CA LEU A 392 46.26 30.34 -2.26
C LEU A 392 45.90 29.50 -3.50
N ARG A 393 46.89 28.89 -4.15
CA ARG A 393 46.66 27.95 -5.25
C ARG A 393 45.94 26.68 -4.79
N SER A 394 46.33 26.12 -3.65
CA SER A 394 45.64 24.95 -3.08
C SER A 394 44.19 25.26 -2.71
N GLU A 395 43.91 26.43 -2.14
CA GLU A 395 42.52 26.87 -1.90
C GLU A 395 41.75 27.08 -3.19
N SER A 396 42.34 27.68 -4.23
CA SER A 396 41.71 27.78 -5.55
C SER A 396 41.39 26.42 -6.17
N GLU A 397 42.24 25.42 -5.99
CA GLU A 397 41.99 24.05 -6.46
C GLU A 397 40.86 23.37 -5.68
N LYS A 398 40.72 23.65 -4.37
CA LYS A 398 39.57 23.22 -3.54
C LYS A 398 38.27 23.91 -3.93
N THR A 399 38.26 25.23 -4.14
CA THR A 399 37.04 25.95 -4.57
C THR A 399 36.57 25.47 -5.94
N ASN A 400 37.49 25.23 -6.87
CA ASN A 400 37.15 24.68 -8.20
C ASN A 400 36.64 23.22 -8.13
N LEU A 401 36.94 22.48 -7.06
CA LEU A 401 36.40 21.14 -6.80
C LEU A 401 34.98 21.22 -6.19
N LEU A 402 34.80 22.10 -5.20
CA LEU A 402 33.51 22.36 -4.58
C LEU A 402 32.49 22.92 -5.58
N GLU A 403 32.89 23.87 -6.43
CA GLU A 403 32.04 24.43 -7.49
C GLU A 403 31.51 23.34 -8.43
N ARG A 404 32.39 22.43 -8.89
CA ARG A 404 31.98 21.28 -9.71
C ARG A 404 31.04 20.34 -8.97
N ARG A 405 31.25 20.13 -7.67
CA ARG A 405 30.37 19.26 -6.86
C ARG A 405 29.00 19.92 -6.59
N CYS A 406 28.94 21.24 -6.46
CA CYS A 406 27.68 21.98 -6.42
C CYS A 406 26.94 21.82 -7.76
N GLN A 407 27.59 22.09 -8.89
CA GLN A 407 26.98 21.93 -10.23
C GLN A 407 26.48 20.49 -10.47
N GLU A 408 27.24 19.47 -10.04
CA GLU A 408 26.82 18.07 -10.11
C GLU A 408 25.58 17.80 -9.26
N LEU A 409 25.55 18.26 -8.00
CA LEU A 409 24.39 18.13 -7.11
C LEU A 409 23.17 18.90 -7.62
N ASP A 410 23.35 20.09 -8.21
CA ASP A 410 22.27 20.84 -8.86
C ASP A 410 21.68 20.03 -10.04
N THR A 411 22.50 19.40 -10.89
CA THR A 411 21.99 18.54 -11.97
C THR A 411 21.29 17.29 -11.46
N GLN A 412 21.73 16.71 -10.34
CA GLN A 412 21.04 15.59 -9.69
C GLN A 412 19.71 16.03 -9.07
N LEU A 413 19.64 17.25 -8.52
CA LEU A 413 18.41 17.83 -7.97
C LEU A 413 17.38 18.12 -9.07
N GLU A 414 17.77 18.69 -10.21
CA GLU A 414 16.85 18.91 -11.33
C GLU A 414 16.36 17.58 -11.94
N HIS A 415 17.23 16.56 -12.03
CA HIS A 415 16.80 15.21 -12.43
C HIS A 415 15.80 14.60 -11.44
N ALA A 416 16.04 14.75 -10.13
CA ALA A 416 15.13 14.27 -9.09
C ALA A 416 13.77 14.99 -9.14
N LYS A 417 13.75 16.30 -9.40
CA LYS A 417 12.50 17.06 -9.61
C LYS A 417 11.73 16.55 -10.82
N ALA A 418 12.37 16.41 -11.98
CA ALA A 418 11.73 15.90 -13.19
C ALA A 418 11.18 14.47 -13.00
N SER A 419 11.88 13.65 -12.20
CA SER A 419 11.38 12.34 -11.79
C SER A 419 10.14 12.41 -10.90
N VAL A 420 10.09 13.35 -9.95
CA VAL A 420 8.92 13.57 -9.08
C VAL A 420 7.74 14.14 -9.87
N GLU A 421 7.96 15.09 -10.78
CA GLU A 421 6.93 15.65 -11.66
C GLU A 421 6.32 14.56 -12.56
N ALA A 422 7.15 13.67 -13.14
CA ALA A 422 6.67 12.53 -13.93
C ALA A 422 5.87 11.50 -13.09
N LEU A 423 6.25 11.28 -11.82
CA LEU A 423 5.50 10.42 -10.90
C LEU A 423 4.17 11.08 -10.46
N GLU A 424 4.13 12.40 -10.30
CA GLU A 424 2.89 13.14 -10.03
C GLU A 424 1.93 13.08 -11.24
N GLU A 425 2.42 13.20 -12.47
CA GLU A 425 1.60 12.99 -13.68
C GLU A 425 1.04 11.55 -13.74
N GLN A 426 1.86 10.53 -13.44
CA GLN A 426 1.41 9.13 -13.37
C GLN A 426 0.36 8.92 -12.27
N GLN A 427 0.57 9.46 -11.07
CA GLN A 427 -0.38 9.37 -9.96
C GLN A 427 -1.73 10.02 -10.30
N ASN A 428 -1.72 11.19 -10.94
CA ASN A 428 -2.92 11.85 -11.43
C ASN A 428 -3.64 11.03 -12.52
N GLY A 429 -2.90 10.39 -13.43
CA GLY A 429 -3.45 9.45 -14.41
C GLY A 429 -4.13 8.24 -13.77
N LEU A 430 -3.51 7.66 -12.73
CA LEU A 430 -4.09 6.55 -11.96
C LEU A 430 -5.36 6.98 -11.21
N TYR A 431 -5.39 8.16 -10.58
CA TYR A 431 -6.60 8.67 -9.93
C TYR A 431 -7.76 8.91 -10.92
N ALA A 432 -7.47 9.37 -12.14
CA ALA A 432 -8.48 9.51 -13.18
C ALA A 432 -9.07 8.13 -13.58
N ALA A 433 -8.21 7.13 -13.81
CA ALA A 433 -8.65 5.77 -14.12
C ALA A 433 -9.47 5.13 -12.98
N ILE A 434 -9.08 5.35 -11.72
CA ILE A 434 -9.83 4.90 -10.54
C ILE A 434 -11.21 5.56 -10.47
N SER A 435 -11.32 6.87 -10.74
CA SER A 435 -12.59 7.59 -10.84
C SER A 435 -13.51 6.98 -11.91
N ASP A 436 -12.98 6.70 -13.10
CA ASP A 436 -13.77 6.09 -14.19
C ASP A 436 -14.22 4.66 -13.85
N MET A 437 -13.38 3.87 -13.19
CA MET A 437 -13.76 2.55 -12.67
C MET A 437 -14.85 2.64 -11.59
N GLN A 438 -14.77 3.60 -10.65
CA GLN A 438 -15.82 3.84 -9.64
C GLN A 438 -17.16 4.20 -10.28
N ASN A 439 -17.15 5.09 -11.29
CA ASN A 439 -18.34 5.43 -12.07
C ASN A 439 -18.91 4.21 -12.82
N MET A 440 -18.07 3.33 -13.35
CA MET A 440 -18.50 2.09 -13.98
C MET A 440 -19.12 1.11 -12.98
N ILE A 441 -18.52 0.94 -11.79
CA ILE A 441 -19.00 0.07 -10.73
C ILE A 441 -20.40 0.50 -10.26
N GLU A 442 -20.65 1.79 -10.03
CA GLU A 442 -21.99 2.26 -9.63
C GLU A 442 -23.01 2.11 -10.78
N ASN A 443 -22.58 2.26 -12.03
CA ASN A 443 -23.42 1.99 -13.20
C ASN A 443 -23.79 0.49 -13.31
N LEU A 444 -22.86 -0.41 -13.01
CA LEU A 444 -23.12 -1.86 -12.99
C LEU A 444 -24.01 -2.24 -11.81
N LYS A 445 -23.76 -1.70 -10.62
CA LYS A 445 -24.56 -1.91 -9.40
C LYS A 445 -26.03 -1.51 -9.60
N THR A 446 -26.29 -0.34 -10.18
CA THR A 446 -27.67 0.10 -10.52
C THR A 446 -28.32 -0.77 -11.61
N LYS A 447 -27.55 -1.39 -12.52
CA LYS A 447 -28.07 -2.42 -13.45
C LYS A 447 -28.40 -3.73 -12.74
N VAL A 448 -27.56 -4.18 -11.79
CA VAL A 448 -27.76 -5.40 -11.01
C VAL A 448 -29.06 -5.33 -10.19
N SER A 449 -29.27 -4.27 -9.38
CA SER A 449 -30.52 -4.13 -8.61
C SER A 449 -31.77 -4.03 -9.50
N LYS A 450 -31.62 -3.58 -10.75
CA LYS A 450 -32.68 -3.55 -11.77
C LYS A 450 -32.84 -4.87 -12.55
N ALA A 451 -31.93 -5.83 -12.38
CA ALA A 451 -32.08 -7.21 -12.84
C ALA A 451 -32.68 -8.08 -11.72
N GLU A 452 -32.15 -7.95 -10.51
CA GLU A 452 -32.61 -8.56 -9.26
C GLU A 452 -34.10 -8.33 -9.01
N SER A 453 -34.56 -7.08 -8.93
CA SER A 453 -35.99 -6.74 -8.79
C SER A 453 -36.90 -7.21 -9.95
N ARG A 454 -36.33 -7.60 -11.11
CA ARG A 454 -37.08 -8.28 -12.17
C ARG A 454 -37.10 -9.79 -11.99
N ALA A 455 -36.04 -10.40 -11.44
CA ALA A 455 -35.98 -11.80 -11.08
C ALA A 455 -36.98 -12.10 -9.95
N GLU A 456 -36.97 -11.34 -8.86
CA GLU A 456 -37.97 -11.40 -7.78
C GLU A 456 -39.40 -11.31 -8.34
N SER A 457 -39.64 -10.38 -9.26
CA SER A 457 -40.94 -10.19 -9.91
C SER A 457 -41.29 -11.34 -10.87
N ALA A 458 -40.33 -12.07 -11.42
CA ALA A 458 -40.57 -13.24 -12.26
C ALA A 458 -40.85 -14.48 -11.39
N GLU A 459 -40.05 -14.71 -10.35
CA GLU A 459 -40.24 -15.76 -9.34
C GLU A 459 -41.63 -15.65 -8.69
N SER A 460 -42.02 -14.45 -8.27
CA SER A 460 -43.35 -14.15 -7.71
C SER A 460 -44.51 -14.44 -8.68
N LYS A 461 -44.26 -14.53 -9.99
CA LYS A 461 -45.26 -14.97 -10.99
C LYS A 461 -45.20 -16.49 -11.19
N VAL A 462 -44.02 -17.10 -11.10
CA VAL A 462 -43.83 -18.56 -11.22
C VAL A 462 -44.43 -19.28 -10.01
N THR A 463 -44.30 -18.76 -8.80
CA THR A 463 -44.95 -19.30 -7.60
C THR A 463 -46.48 -19.29 -7.75
N LEU A 464 -47.07 -18.13 -8.04
CA LEU A 464 -48.51 -17.97 -8.25
C LEU A 464 -49.05 -18.84 -9.41
N LEU A 465 -48.29 -18.99 -10.49
CA LEU A 465 -48.62 -19.91 -11.58
C LEU A 465 -48.51 -21.38 -11.15
N THR A 466 -47.63 -21.72 -10.22
CA THR A 466 -47.50 -23.09 -9.69
C THR A 466 -48.66 -23.42 -8.75
N GLU A 467 -49.02 -22.50 -7.86
CA GLU A 467 -50.17 -22.58 -6.96
C GLU A 467 -51.48 -22.76 -7.76
N THR A 468 -51.76 -21.89 -8.72
CA THR A 468 -52.98 -21.98 -9.55
C THR A 468 -53.01 -23.22 -10.47
N ASN A 469 -51.86 -23.73 -10.93
CA ASN A 469 -51.81 -25.03 -11.62
C ASN A 469 -52.10 -26.21 -10.68
N LEU A 470 -51.71 -26.13 -9.40
CA LEU A 470 -52.03 -27.14 -8.40
C LEU A 470 -53.54 -27.16 -8.11
N GLU A 471 -54.15 -26.00 -7.86
CA GLU A 471 -55.61 -25.85 -7.68
C GLU A 471 -56.39 -26.46 -8.85
N LEU A 472 -56.03 -26.09 -10.10
CA LEU A 472 -56.67 -26.62 -11.31
C LEU A 472 -56.48 -28.13 -11.47
N ASN A 473 -55.35 -28.68 -11.03
CA ASN A 473 -55.11 -30.12 -11.07
C ASN A 473 -55.94 -30.89 -10.02
N GLU A 474 -56.18 -30.29 -8.84
CA GLU A 474 -57.11 -30.83 -7.84
C GLU A 474 -58.56 -30.81 -8.35
N GLU A 475 -59.03 -29.70 -8.95
CA GLU A 475 -60.35 -29.64 -9.59
C GLU A 475 -60.51 -30.71 -10.68
N MET A 476 -59.49 -30.87 -11.54
CA MET A 476 -59.47 -31.89 -12.58
C MET A 476 -59.46 -33.32 -12.02
N GLY A 477 -58.85 -33.54 -10.85
CA GLY A 477 -58.93 -34.80 -10.10
C GLY A 477 -60.35 -35.09 -9.61
N PHE A 478 -60.98 -34.10 -8.97
CA PHE A 478 -62.36 -34.20 -8.48
C PHE A 478 -63.37 -34.45 -9.62
N LEU A 479 -63.26 -33.70 -10.72
CA LEU A 479 -64.11 -33.87 -11.90
C LEU A 479 -63.95 -35.25 -12.54
N ARG A 480 -62.74 -35.80 -12.58
CA ARG A 480 -62.46 -37.16 -13.06
C ARG A 480 -63.13 -38.21 -12.17
N GLY A 481 -62.97 -38.13 -10.86
CA GLY A 481 -63.63 -39.04 -9.91
C GLY A 481 -65.17 -39.01 -10.03
N ARG A 482 -65.75 -37.82 -10.25
CA ARG A 482 -67.20 -37.68 -10.50
C ARG A 482 -67.62 -38.28 -11.84
N LEU A 483 -66.81 -38.16 -12.89
CA LEU A 483 -67.06 -38.77 -14.19
C LEU A 483 -67.07 -40.31 -14.09
N GLU A 484 -66.07 -40.91 -13.44
CA GLU A 484 -66.03 -42.36 -13.25
C GLU A 484 -67.22 -42.90 -12.43
N TYR A 485 -67.68 -42.14 -11.44
CA TYR A 485 -68.89 -42.51 -10.68
C TYR A 485 -70.13 -42.55 -11.58
N LEU A 486 -70.33 -41.52 -12.41
CA LEU A 486 -71.44 -41.45 -13.36
C LEU A 486 -71.34 -42.54 -14.43
N GLU A 487 -70.13 -42.85 -14.91
CA GLU A 487 -69.91 -43.95 -15.86
C GLU A 487 -70.29 -45.30 -15.26
N ARG A 488 -69.84 -45.62 -14.04
CA ARG A 488 -70.21 -46.86 -13.33
C ARG A 488 -71.74 -46.94 -13.12
N SER A 489 -72.38 -45.83 -12.78
CA SER A 489 -73.84 -45.75 -12.64
C SER A 489 -74.58 -45.99 -13.96
N LEU A 490 -74.09 -45.40 -15.06
CA LEU A 490 -74.65 -45.59 -16.40
C LEU A 490 -74.51 -47.04 -16.89
N GLN A 491 -73.34 -47.65 -16.69
CA GLN A 491 -73.11 -49.07 -17.01
C GLN A 491 -74.04 -49.99 -16.20
N GLN A 492 -74.27 -49.69 -14.91
CA GLN A 492 -75.24 -50.42 -14.07
C GLN A 492 -76.68 -50.25 -14.57
N ALA A 493 -77.08 -49.04 -14.98
CA ALA A 493 -78.40 -48.75 -15.52
C ALA A 493 -78.67 -49.47 -16.85
N GLU A 494 -77.71 -49.47 -17.79
CA GLU A 494 -77.80 -50.27 -19.02
C GLU A 494 -77.79 -51.78 -18.74
N GLY A 495 -77.03 -52.24 -17.74
CA GLY A 495 -77.09 -53.62 -17.24
C GLY A 495 -78.50 -54.01 -16.77
N ALA A 496 -79.14 -53.18 -15.95
CA ALA A 496 -80.51 -53.40 -15.48
C ALA A 496 -81.53 -53.35 -16.64
N LYS A 497 -81.41 -52.38 -17.55
CA LYS A 497 -82.24 -52.23 -18.75
C LYS A 497 -82.16 -53.45 -19.68
N THR A 498 -80.97 -54.00 -19.92
CA THR A 498 -80.81 -55.23 -20.72
C THR A 498 -81.33 -56.48 -20.01
N ALA A 499 -81.26 -56.54 -18.67
CA ALA A 499 -81.89 -57.62 -17.90
C ALA A 499 -83.43 -57.56 -17.99
N ILE A 500 -84.01 -56.37 -17.82
CA ILE A 500 -85.47 -56.13 -17.98
C ILE A 500 -85.92 -56.46 -19.40
N ALA A 501 -85.15 -56.09 -20.43
CA ALA A 501 -85.47 -56.44 -21.82
C ALA A 501 -85.48 -57.96 -22.08
N LYS A 502 -84.53 -58.71 -21.50
CA LYS A 502 -84.50 -60.18 -21.57
C LYS A 502 -85.71 -60.80 -20.88
N ASP A 503 -86.05 -60.33 -19.69
CA ASP A 503 -87.21 -60.76 -18.89
C ASP A 503 -88.56 -60.47 -19.59
N ILE A 504 -88.71 -59.29 -20.20
CA ILE A 504 -89.85 -58.97 -21.09
C ILE A 504 -89.90 -59.93 -22.28
N GLY A 505 -88.76 -60.26 -22.89
CA GLY A 505 -88.68 -61.25 -23.98
C GLY A 505 -89.15 -62.65 -23.55
N ILE A 506 -88.75 -63.10 -22.35
CA ILE A 506 -89.19 -64.38 -21.76
C ILE A 506 -90.71 -64.35 -21.50
N ARG A 507 -91.24 -63.32 -20.85
CA ARG A 507 -92.70 -63.17 -20.63
C ARG A 507 -93.47 -63.15 -21.95
N THR A 508 -93.00 -62.41 -22.95
CA THR A 508 -93.63 -62.30 -24.27
C THR A 508 -93.70 -63.67 -24.97
N LYS A 509 -92.64 -64.48 -24.88
CA LYS A 509 -92.64 -65.86 -25.39
C LYS A 509 -93.67 -66.73 -24.67
N THR A 510 -93.69 -66.71 -23.34
CA THR A 510 -94.67 -67.48 -22.54
C THR A 510 -96.12 -67.09 -22.84
N ILE A 511 -96.40 -65.79 -22.99
CA ILE A 511 -97.72 -65.27 -23.40
C ILE A 511 -98.05 -65.75 -24.82
N SER A 512 -97.11 -65.68 -25.77
CA SER A 512 -97.30 -66.19 -27.13
C SER A 512 -97.67 -67.67 -27.14
N ASP A 513 -96.97 -68.51 -26.36
CA ASP A 513 -97.23 -69.95 -26.32
C ASP A 513 -98.52 -70.31 -25.55
N LEU A 514 -98.94 -69.49 -24.59
CA LEU A 514 -100.29 -69.58 -23.97
C LEU A 514 -101.39 -69.18 -24.97
N VAL A 515 -101.21 -68.11 -25.73
CA VAL A 515 -102.18 -67.67 -26.76
C VAL A 515 -102.33 -68.72 -27.87
N LYS A 516 -101.23 -69.35 -28.30
CA LYS A 516 -101.28 -70.50 -29.24
C LYS A 516 -102.10 -71.65 -28.69
N LYS A 517 -101.91 -72.03 -27.41
CA LYS A 517 -102.69 -73.09 -26.75
C LYS A 517 -104.17 -72.73 -26.64
N LEU A 518 -104.50 -71.50 -26.27
CA LEU A 518 -105.88 -71.01 -26.19
C LEU A 518 -106.56 -70.93 -27.57
N ALA A 519 -105.82 -70.62 -28.64
CA ALA A 519 -106.33 -70.66 -30.00
C ALA A 519 -106.70 -72.09 -30.43
N LEU A 520 -105.78 -73.05 -30.22
CA LEU A 520 -106.02 -74.47 -30.49
C LEU A 520 -107.17 -75.05 -29.63
N GLU A 521 -107.33 -74.58 -28.39
CA GLU A 521 -108.48 -74.98 -27.58
C GLU A 521 -109.80 -74.35 -28.03
N ARG A 522 -109.80 -73.08 -28.48
CA ARG A 522 -111.00 -72.48 -29.10
C ARG A 522 -111.41 -73.26 -30.35
N GLU A 523 -110.47 -73.60 -31.22
CA GLU A 523 -110.70 -74.43 -32.41
C GLU A 523 -111.27 -75.81 -32.01
N ARG A 524 -110.63 -76.51 -31.07
CA ARG A 524 -111.13 -77.77 -30.49
C ARG A 524 -112.56 -77.65 -29.95
N LEU A 525 -112.90 -76.57 -29.26
CA LEU A 525 -114.24 -76.33 -28.71
C LEU A 525 -115.26 -76.01 -29.80
N GLN A 526 -114.90 -75.22 -30.81
CA GLN A 526 -115.76 -74.98 -31.98
C GLN A 526 -116.09 -76.29 -32.70
N SER A 527 -115.09 -77.16 -32.95
CA SER A 527 -115.30 -78.50 -33.53
C SER A 527 -116.09 -79.48 -32.64
N GLN A 528 -116.35 -79.16 -31.37
CA GLN A 528 -117.27 -79.93 -30.51
C GLN A 528 -118.70 -79.35 -30.52
N VAL A 529 -118.86 -78.06 -30.79
CA VAL A 529 -120.17 -77.42 -30.99
C VAL A 529 -120.76 -77.80 -32.36
N GLU A 530 -119.91 -78.08 -33.36
CA GLU A 530 -120.34 -78.56 -34.68
C GLU A 530 -120.76 -80.05 -34.71
N LYS A 531 -121.85 -80.39 -34.01
CA LYS A 531 -122.67 -81.59 -34.31
C LYS A 531 -124.17 -81.24 -34.38
N PRO A 532 -124.91 -81.71 -35.41
CA PRO A 532 -126.11 -80.99 -35.85
C PRO A 532 -127.44 -81.45 -35.25
N VAL A 533 -128.22 -80.48 -34.75
CA VAL A 533 -129.70 -80.50 -34.69
C VAL A 533 -130.19 -79.09 -35.08
N ALA A 534 -131.39 -78.96 -35.67
CA ALA A 534 -131.87 -77.73 -36.32
C ALA A 534 -132.86 -76.89 -35.49
N ALA A 535 -133.18 -75.69 -36.02
CA ALA A 535 -134.22 -74.71 -35.63
C ALA A 535 -133.90 -73.65 -34.54
N VAL A 536 -133.48 -72.45 -34.99
CA VAL A 536 -134.30 -71.19 -35.10
C VAL A 536 -135.44 -70.99 -34.05
N PRO A 537 -135.69 -69.78 -33.46
CA PRO A 537 -135.14 -68.41 -33.72
C PRO A 537 -134.66 -67.63 -32.45
N GLY A 538 -134.24 -66.35 -32.58
CA GLY A 538 -134.59 -65.31 -31.59
C GLY A 538 -133.52 -64.27 -31.14
N SER A 539 -133.68 -63.02 -31.61
CA SER A 539 -133.61 -61.73 -30.87
C SER A 539 -132.52 -61.38 -29.80
N GLU A 540 -131.94 -60.17 -29.96
CA GLU A 540 -131.54 -59.19 -28.90
C GLU A 540 -130.36 -59.54 -27.94
N LYS A 541 -129.61 -58.61 -27.30
CA LYS A 541 -129.42 -57.12 -27.39
C LYS A 541 -128.04 -56.70 -26.80
N SER A 542 -127.77 -55.39 -26.77
CA SER A 542 -126.89 -54.57 -25.87
C SER A 542 -125.95 -55.27 -24.86
N ALA A 543 -124.68 -54.85 -24.70
CA ALA A 543 -124.22 -53.66 -23.95
C ALA A 543 -124.80 -53.60 -22.52
N GLU A 544 -124.01 -53.55 -21.44
CA GLU A 544 -123.28 -52.36 -20.91
C GLU A 544 -122.27 -52.77 -19.79
N THR A 545 -121.06 -52.20 -19.63
CA THR A 545 -120.65 -50.92 -18.94
C THR A 545 -120.27 -51.11 -17.45
N THR A 546 -119.54 -50.14 -16.85
CA THR A 546 -119.23 -49.93 -15.39
C THR A 546 -118.09 -50.74 -14.74
N VAL A 547 -117.29 -50.24 -13.78
CA VAL A 547 -116.74 -48.87 -13.48
C VAL A 547 -115.53 -48.95 -12.49
N SER A 548 -114.82 -47.81 -12.28
CA SER A 548 -113.77 -47.36 -11.32
C SER A 548 -113.50 -48.10 -9.96
N ALA A 549 -112.52 -47.76 -9.09
CA ALA A 549 -111.70 -46.54 -8.88
C ALA A 549 -110.41 -46.80 -8.06
N GLU A 550 -109.34 -45.98 -8.03
CA GLU A 550 -108.82 -45.01 -9.02
C GLU A 550 -107.26 -45.03 -9.09
N GLU A 551 -106.37 -44.59 -8.15
CA GLU A 551 -106.32 -43.51 -7.11
C GLU A 551 -104.84 -43.29 -6.65
N SER A 552 -104.44 -42.10 -6.15
CA SER A 552 -103.21 -41.68 -5.40
C SER A 552 -101.79 -42.10 -5.89
N SER A 553 -100.76 -41.25 -5.97
CA SER A 553 -100.53 -39.79 -5.77
C SER A 553 -99.24 -39.47 -6.57
N GLY A 554 -99.04 -38.40 -7.34
CA GLY A 554 -99.17 -36.97 -7.02
C GLY A 554 -97.77 -36.40 -6.67
N GLY A 555 -97.21 -35.39 -7.38
CA GLY A 555 -97.66 -34.73 -8.62
C GLY A 555 -96.77 -33.53 -9.02
N HIS A 556 -97.21 -32.77 -10.04
CA HIS A 556 -96.76 -31.42 -10.46
C HIS A 556 -95.30 -31.19 -10.98
N SER A 557 -95.04 -30.25 -11.92
CA SER A 557 -95.88 -29.63 -12.97
C SER A 557 -95.09 -28.71 -13.92
N LYS A 558 -95.60 -28.54 -15.15
CA LYS A 558 -95.52 -27.33 -16.02
C LYS A 558 -94.24 -27.06 -16.83
N ILE A 559 -94.46 -26.70 -18.11
CA ILE A 559 -93.72 -25.85 -19.09
C ILE A 559 -94.24 -26.35 -20.47
N GLU A 560 -95.17 -25.69 -21.17
CA GLU A 560 -95.18 -24.35 -21.80
C GLU A 560 -94.11 -24.10 -22.88
N THR A 561 -94.54 -24.30 -24.13
CA THR A 561 -94.39 -23.37 -25.26
C THR A 561 -92.98 -22.95 -25.72
N VAL A 562 -92.58 -23.53 -26.86
CA VAL A 562 -91.85 -22.91 -27.99
C VAL A 562 -91.38 -21.46 -27.79
N ARG A 563 -90.05 -21.25 -27.80
CA ARG A 563 -89.44 -19.99 -28.22
C ARG A 563 -88.25 -20.22 -29.15
N THR A 564 -88.26 -19.43 -30.23
CA THR A 564 -87.15 -18.88 -31.04
C THR A 564 -85.75 -19.49 -30.93
N ILE A 565 -85.19 -19.85 -32.10
CA ILE A 565 -83.74 -19.83 -32.34
C ILE A 565 -83.24 -18.39 -32.13
N GLU A 566 -82.28 -18.19 -31.24
CA GLU A 566 -81.65 -16.89 -30.99
C GLU A 566 -80.16 -16.97 -31.36
N ALA A 567 -79.76 -16.21 -32.39
CA ALA A 567 -78.47 -16.35 -33.05
C ALA A 567 -77.46 -15.28 -32.60
N ALA A 568 -77.05 -15.31 -31.32
CA ALA A 568 -75.99 -14.44 -30.80
C ALA A 568 -75.30 -14.98 -29.53
N HIS A 569 -74.40 -15.96 -29.67
CA HIS A 569 -73.33 -16.15 -28.69
C HIS A 569 -72.09 -16.80 -29.32
N LEU A 570 -71.20 -15.96 -29.85
CA LEU A 570 -69.79 -16.35 -29.94
C LEU A 570 -69.26 -16.38 -28.50
N ASP A 571 -68.65 -17.49 -28.07
CA ASP A 571 -68.04 -17.56 -26.74
C ASP A 571 -66.96 -16.47 -26.65
N PRO A 572 -66.97 -15.59 -25.61
CA PRO A 572 -65.94 -14.56 -25.46
C PRO A 572 -64.52 -15.12 -25.47
N LYS A 573 -64.33 -16.41 -25.14
CA LYS A 573 -63.04 -17.11 -25.30
C LYS A 573 -62.58 -17.16 -26.76
N TYR A 574 -63.46 -17.45 -27.71
CA TYR A 574 -63.10 -17.46 -29.14
C TYR A 574 -62.91 -16.05 -29.70
N LEU A 575 -63.66 -15.05 -29.22
CA LEU A 575 -63.43 -13.65 -29.57
C LEU A 575 -62.05 -13.18 -29.08
N PHE A 576 -61.71 -13.49 -27.82
CA PHE A 576 -60.41 -13.14 -27.21
C PHE A 576 -59.26 -13.86 -27.93
N MET A 577 -59.38 -15.16 -28.21
CA MET A 577 -58.38 -15.91 -28.99
C MET A 577 -58.19 -15.32 -30.40
N ALA A 578 -59.26 -14.93 -31.09
CA ALA A 578 -59.15 -14.30 -32.41
C ALA A 578 -58.43 -12.95 -32.34
N VAL A 579 -58.74 -12.10 -31.35
CA VAL A 579 -58.04 -10.84 -31.12
C VAL A 579 -56.56 -11.08 -30.80
N LEU A 580 -56.24 -12.04 -29.94
CA LEU A 580 -54.88 -12.34 -29.51
C LEU A 580 -54.02 -12.86 -30.68
N ILE A 581 -54.57 -13.75 -31.53
CA ILE A 581 -53.91 -14.22 -32.77
C ILE A 581 -53.63 -13.04 -33.73
N VAL A 582 -54.60 -12.14 -33.92
CA VAL A 582 -54.41 -10.94 -34.76
C VAL A 582 -53.36 -9.99 -34.14
N SER A 583 -53.35 -9.81 -32.83
CA SER A 583 -52.36 -8.98 -32.13
C SER A 583 -50.93 -9.53 -32.28
N ILE A 584 -50.74 -10.85 -32.17
CA ILE A 584 -49.43 -11.48 -32.41
C ILE A 584 -48.99 -11.28 -33.86
N ALA A 585 -49.89 -11.45 -34.84
CA ALA A 585 -49.57 -11.24 -36.25
C ALA A 585 -49.16 -9.79 -36.55
N VAL A 586 -49.82 -8.80 -35.93
CA VAL A 586 -49.47 -7.37 -36.06
C VAL A 586 -48.12 -7.08 -35.40
N LEU A 587 -47.84 -7.63 -34.22
CA LEU A 587 -46.55 -7.44 -33.54
C LEU A 587 -45.39 -8.05 -34.33
N ALA A 588 -45.55 -9.27 -34.86
CA ALA A 588 -44.55 -9.91 -35.72
C ALA A 588 -44.29 -9.10 -37.01
N PHE A 589 -45.34 -8.56 -37.64
CA PHE A 589 -45.19 -7.66 -38.79
C PHE A 589 -44.48 -6.35 -38.42
N TYR A 590 -44.72 -5.81 -37.22
CA TYR A 590 -44.06 -4.59 -36.75
C TYR A 590 -42.58 -4.82 -36.42
N GLN A 591 -42.22 -5.97 -35.84
CA GLN A 591 -40.82 -6.36 -35.63
C GLN A 591 -40.09 -6.55 -36.96
N TYR A 592 -40.70 -7.24 -37.94
CA TYR A 592 -40.16 -7.39 -39.29
C TYR A 592 -39.96 -6.04 -40.00
N GLN A 593 -40.89 -5.09 -39.84
CA GLN A 593 -40.72 -3.70 -40.29
C GLN A 593 -39.57 -2.99 -39.57
N GLN A 594 -39.34 -3.26 -38.28
CA GLN A 594 -38.31 -2.57 -37.49
C GLN A 594 -36.90 -3.08 -37.81
N GLU A 595 -36.73 -4.38 -38.06
CA GLU A 595 -35.47 -4.97 -38.54
C GLU A 595 -35.13 -4.48 -39.96
N HIS A 596 -36.13 -4.35 -40.85
CA HIS A 596 -35.90 -4.02 -42.26
C HIS A 596 -35.80 -2.50 -42.57
N ASN A 597 -36.08 -1.62 -41.58
CA ASN A 597 -35.89 -0.16 -41.69
C ASN A 597 -34.60 0.35 -41.00
N HIS A 598 -33.70 -0.55 -40.58
CA HIS A 598 -32.45 -0.20 -39.90
C HIS A 598 -31.18 -0.46 -40.74
N VAL A 599 -31.36 -0.58 -42.06
CA VAL A 599 -30.32 -0.67 -43.11
C VAL A 599 -30.57 0.42 -44.16
#